data_AF-A0A7C3L1G5-F1
#
_entry.id   AF-A0A7C3L1G5-F1
#
_cell.length_a   1.000
_cell.length_b   1.000
_cell.length_c   1.000
_cell.angle_alpha   90.00
_cell.angle_beta   90.00
_cell.angle_gamma   90.00
#
_symmetry.space_group_name_H-M   'P 1'
#
loop_
_entity.id
_entity.type
_entity.pdbx_description
1 polymer ?
#
loop_
_entity_poly.entity_id
_entity_poly.type
_entity_poly.pdbx_seq_one_letter_code
_entity_poly.pdbx_strand_id
1 'polypeptide(L)'
;METVEQLQNRIQELKKKVQEKRKAIAADQPDPEFRQVRKKLKRLQRKRRRILARGKPLQGAKDKPEKKAAATPEKQETAPEAKA
;
A
#
# COMPACT_ATOMS: atom_id res chain seq x y z
N MET A 1 -0.23 -23.87 -0.99
CA MET A 1 -0.49 -22.41 -0.82
C MET A 1 -1.21 -22.22 0.52
N GLU A 2 -0.88 -21.19 1.31
CA GLU A 2 -1.64 -20.89 2.53
C GLU A 2 -3.06 -20.43 2.18
N THR A 3 -4.08 -20.97 2.86
CA THR A 3 -5.48 -20.62 2.62
C THR A 3 -5.84 -19.25 3.20
N VAL A 4 -6.92 -18.65 2.70
CA VAL A 4 -7.44 -17.36 3.24
C VAL A 4 -7.79 -17.48 4.72
N GLU A 5 -8.30 -18.64 5.14
CA GLU A 5 -8.61 -18.95 6.55
C GLU A 5 -7.35 -19.02 7.42
N GLN A 6 -6.30 -19.71 6.96
CA GLN A 6 -5.01 -19.74 7.66
C GLN A 6 -4.41 -18.33 7.81
N LEU A 7 -4.54 -17.48 6.79
CA LEU A 7 -4.13 -16.08 6.86
C LEU A 7 -4.99 -15.28 7.84
N GLN A 8 -6.30 -15.54 7.89
CA GLN A 8 -7.22 -14.87 8.80
C GLN A 8 -6.91 -15.22 10.27
N ASN A 9 -6.68 -16.49 10.58
CA ASN A 9 -6.30 -16.95 11.90
C ASN A 9 -5.00 -16.28 12.36
N ARG A 10 -3.96 -16.26 11.51
CA ARG A 10 -2.69 -15.58 11.80
C ARG A 10 -2.83 -14.06 11.95
N ILE A 11 -3.72 -13.42 11.18
CA ILE A 11 -4.01 -11.99 11.33
C ILE A 11 -4.68 -11.71 12.68
N GLN A 12 -5.62 -12.55 13.11
CA GLN A 12 -6.27 -12.40 14.42
C GLN A 12 -5.27 -12.60 15.56
N GLU A 13 -4.43 -13.62 15.48
CA GLU A 13 -3.39 -13.89 16.49
C GLU A 13 -2.40 -12.72 16.60
N LEU A 14 -1.91 -12.20 15.46
CA LEU A 14 -1.03 -11.04 15.45
C LEU A 14 -1.73 -9.75 15.92
N LYS A 15 -3.04 -9.59 15.68
CA LYS A 15 -3.79 -8.46 16.25
C LYS A 15 -3.82 -8.50 17.77
N LYS A 16 -4.05 -9.67 18.36
CA LYS A 16 -3.99 -9.86 19.83
C LYS A 16 -2.60 -9.52 20.36
N LYS A 17 -1.55 -10.08 19.76
CA LYS A 17 -0.15 -9.78 20.11
C LYS A 17 0.20 -8.30 19.99
N VAL A 18 -0.28 -7.61 18.96
CA VAL A 18 -0.10 -6.15 18.81
C VAL A 18 -0.82 -5.40 19.94
N GLN A 19 -2.05 -5.78 20.30
CA GLN A 19 -2.78 -5.11 21.37
C GLN A 19 -2.12 -5.33 22.74
N GLU A 20 -1.69 -6.55 23.04
CA GLU A 20 -0.97 -6.87 24.28
C GLU A 20 0.34 -6.08 24.38
N LYS A 21 1.16 -6.11 23.33
CA LYS A 21 2.40 -5.34 23.30
C LYS A 21 2.15 -3.84 23.37
N ARG A 22 1.11 -3.31 22.71
CA ARG A 22 0.74 -1.89 22.82
C ARG A 22 0.37 -1.48 24.24
N LYS A 23 -0.20 -2.38 25.04
CA LYS A 23 -0.47 -2.12 26.47
C LYS A 23 0.80 -2.21 27.32
N ALA A 24 1.72 -3.11 26.97
CA ALA A 24 2.98 -3.29 27.69
C ALA A 24 4.02 -2.20 27.38
N ILE A 25 3.94 -1.57 26.21
CA ILE A 25 4.86 -0.52 25.79
C ILE A 25 4.36 0.82 26.33
N ALA A 26 5.14 1.43 27.22
CA ALA A 26 4.98 2.84 27.57
C ALA A 26 5.07 3.68 26.30
N ALA A 27 4.22 4.71 26.17
CA ALA A 27 4.05 5.50 24.95
C ALA A 27 5.37 6.04 24.35
N ASP A 28 6.41 6.18 25.17
CA ASP A 28 7.69 6.79 24.83
C ASP A 28 8.85 5.79 24.63
N GLN A 29 8.61 4.47 24.73
CA GLN A 29 9.64 3.48 24.41
C GLN A 29 9.47 2.86 23.02
N PRO A 30 10.43 3.07 22.10
CA PRO A 30 10.41 2.40 20.81
C PRO A 30 10.76 0.92 20.98
N ASP A 31 9.74 0.04 20.98
CA ASP A 31 9.95 -1.42 20.97
C ASP A 31 10.18 -1.93 19.52
N PRO A 32 11.40 -2.37 19.17
CA PRO A 32 11.70 -2.93 17.86
C PRO A 32 10.89 -4.19 17.56
N GLU A 33 10.55 -4.98 18.58
CA GLU A 33 9.78 -6.21 18.44
C GLU A 33 8.31 -5.90 18.09
N PHE A 34 7.69 -4.92 18.74
CA PHE A 34 6.38 -4.40 18.36
C PHE A 34 6.33 -3.92 16.92
N ARG A 35 7.38 -3.21 16.48
CA ARG A 35 7.50 -2.75 15.09
C ARG A 35 7.54 -3.94 14.11
N GLN A 36 8.25 -5.01 14.46
CA GLN A 36 8.30 -6.25 13.67
C GLN A 36 6.94 -6.94 13.60
N VAL A 37 6.25 -7.09 14.73
CA VAL A 37 4.90 -7.71 14.79
C VAL A 37 3.91 -6.90 13.92
N ARG A 38 3.94 -5.57 14.01
CA ARG A 38 3.08 -4.69 13.19
C ARG A 38 3.40 -4.80 11.69
N LYS A 39 4.69 -4.89 11.31
CA LYS A 39 5.10 -5.13 9.91
C LYS A 39 4.58 -6.48 9.41
N LYS A 40 4.70 -7.54 10.22
CA LYS A 40 4.22 -8.90 9.88
C LYS A 40 2.70 -8.91 9.68
N LEU A 41 1.95 -8.25 10.56
CA LEU A 41 0.49 -8.09 10.42
C LEU A 41 0.12 -7.41 9.10
N LYS A 42 0.76 -6.28 8.75
CA LYS A 42 0.51 -5.58 7.48
C LYS A 42 0.83 -6.45 6.27
N ARG A 43 1.91 -7.24 6.30
CA ARG A 43 2.27 -8.16 5.21
C ARG A 43 1.19 -9.22 4.98
N LEU A 44 0.68 -9.82 6.05
CA LEU A 44 -0.38 -10.84 5.95
C LEU A 44 -1.71 -10.26 5.47
N GLN A 45 -2.09 -9.06 5.93
CA GLN A 45 -3.27 -8.36 5.42
C GLN A 45 -3.18 -8.06 3.92
N ARG A 46 -2.01 -7.60 3.44
CA ARG A 46 -1.75 -7.39 2.01
C ARG A 46 -1.83 -8.71 1.23
N LYS A 47 -1.27 -9.80 1.76
CA LYS A 47 -1.34 -11.14 1.15
C LYS A 47 -2.78 -11.62 1.03
N ARG A 48 -3.58 -11.50 2.11
CA ARG A 48 -5.02 -11.81 2.11
C ARG A 48 -5.77 -10.99 1.06
N ARG A 49 -5.54 -9.67 1.00
CA ARG A 49 -6.17 -8.78 0.00
C ARG A 49 -5.83 -9.20 -1.43
N ARG A 50 -4.57 -9.56 -1.71
CA ARG A 50 -4.14 -10.03 -3.05
C ARG A 50 -4.82 -11.34 -3.46
N ILE A 51 -4.94 -12.28 -2.53
CA ILE A 51 -5.63 -13.56 -2.80
C ILE A 51 -7.12 -13.33 -3.05
N LEU A 52 -7.78 -12.50 -2.23
CA LEU A 52 -9.18 -12.13 -2.43
C LEU A 52 -9.40 -11.37 -3.74
N ALA A 53 -8.47 -10.47 -4.12
CA ALA A 53 -8.54 -9.74 -5.38
C ALA A 53 -8.34 -10.65 -6.60
N ARG A 54 -7.52 -11.71 -6.49
CA ARG A 54 -7.38 -12.72 -7.55
C ARG A 54 -8.63 -13.58 -7.72
N GLY A 55 -9.39 -13.79 -6.65
CA GLY A 55 -10.68 -14.50 -6.69
C GLY A 55 -11.88 -13.62 -7.07
N LYS A 56 -11.69 -12.30 -7.25
CA LYS A 56 -12.76 -11.37 -7.65
C LYS A 56 -12.53 -10.99 -9.11
N PRO A 57 -13.40 -11.36 -10.06
CA PRO A 57 -13.30 -10.81 -11.40
C PRO A 57 -13.40 -9.28 -11.29
N LEU A 58 -12.56 -8.57 -12.04
CA LEU A 58 -12.50 -7.12 -12.15
C LEU A 58 -13.80 -6.55 -12.74
N GLN A 59 -14.94 -6.69 -12.06
CA GLN A 59 -16.12 -5.85 -12.29
C GLN A 59 -15.78 -4.46 -11.71
N GLY A 60 -15.15 -3.64 -12.53
CA GLY A 60 -14.75 -2.27 -12.17
C GLY A 60 -13.62 -1.68 -13.01
N ALA A 61 -12.93 -2.46 -13.84
CA ALA A 61 -11.96 -1.95 -14.82
C ALA A 61 -12.60 -1.56 -16.17
N LYS A 62 -13.88 -1.20 -16.16
CA LYS A 62 -14.60 -0.56 -17.27
C LYS A 62 -15.17 0.78 -16.79
N ASP A 63 -14.29 1.72 -16.50
CA ASP A 63 -14.57 3.15 -16.65
C ASP A 63 -13.23 3.88 -16.74
N LYS A 64 -12.64 3.78 -17.93
CA LYS A 64 -11.73 4.79 -18.44
C LYS A 64 -12.56 6.07 -18.66
N PRO A 65 -11.98 7.23 -18.39
CA PRO A 65 -11.80 8.11 -19.52
C PRO A 65 -10.31 8.21 -19.84
N GLU A 66 -10.00 7.75 -21.04
CA GLU A 66 -8.81 8.14 -21.78
C GLU A 66 -8.70 9.66 -21.79
N LYS A 67 -7.65 10.21 -21.15
CA LYS A 67 -7.02 11.43 -21.68
C LYS A 67 -5.74 10.99 -22.37
N LYS A 68 -5.88 10.93 -23.70
CA LYS A 68 -4.89 10.54 -24.69
C LYS A 68 -3.58 11.29 -24.50
N ALA A 69 -2.51 10.58 -24.80
CA ALA A 69 -1.20 11.15 -25.08
C ALA A 69 -1.28 12.26 -26.15
N ALA A 70 -0.48 13.30 -25.95
CA ALA A 70 0.14 14.11 -27.00
C ALA A 70 1.51 14.49 -26.42
N ALA A 71 2.56 13.77 -26.83
CA ALA A 71 3.50 14.26 -27.83
C ALA A 71 4.38 15.41 -27.28
N THR A 72 5.57 15.06 -26.80
CA THR A 72 6.74 15.90 -27.03
C THR A 72 6.94 16.02 -28.53
N PRO A 73 6.96 17.25 -29.07
CA PRO A 73 8.14 17.68 -29.82
C PRO A 73 8.56 19.13 -29.52
N GLU A 74 9.88 19.32 -29.55
CA GLU A 74 10.61 20.47 -30.10
C GLU A 74 10.35 21.93 -29.66
N LYS A 75 11.47 22.56 -29.27
CA LYS A 75 11.90 23.94 -29.59
C LYS A 75 10.82 25.02 -29.74
N GLN A 76 10.79 25.93 -28.76
CA GLN A 76 10.62 27.36 -29.06
C GLN A 76 11.87 28.11 -28.60
N GLU A 77 12.77 28.27 -29.56
CA GLU A 77 13.71 29.39 -29.66
C GLU A 77 12.93 30.57 -30.23
N THR A 78 12.80 31.65 -29.46
CA THR A 78 12.57 33.05 -29.89
C THR A 78 13.02 33.91 -28.71
N ALA A 79 14.32 34.20 -28.58
CA ALA A 79 15.06 35.31 -29.18
C ALA A 79 14.97 36.63 -28.35
N PRO A 80 16.10 37.36 -28.20
CA PRO A 80 16.27 38.50 -27.30
C PRO A 80 16.01 39.85 -28.01
N GLU A 81 15.55 40.88 -27.29
CA GLU A 81 15.78 42.31 -27.58
C GLU A 81 15.10 43.12 -26.45
N ALA A 82 15.84 43.79 -25.58
CA ALA A 82 16.41 45.13 -25.73
C ALA A 82 15.46 46.27 -25.36
N LYS A 83 16.10 47.31 -24.78
CA LYS A 83 15.64 48.68 -24.46
C LYS A 83 15.07 48.82 -23.04
N ALA A 84 15.50 49.77 -22.21
CA ALA A 84 16.45 50.89 -22.33
C ALA A 84 16.93 51.26 -20.91
#